data_AF-A0A146KCM3-F1
#
_entry.id   AF-A0A146KCM3-F1
#
_cell.length_a   1.000
_cell.length_b   1.000
_cell.length_c   1.000
_cell.angle_alpha   90.00
_cell.angle_beta   90.00
_cell.angle_gamma   90.00
#
_symmetry.space_group_name_H-M   'P 1'
#
loop_
_entity.id
_entity.type
_entity.pdbx_description
1 polymer ?
#
loop_
_entity_poly.entity_id
_entity_poly.type
_entity_poly.pdbx_seq_one_letter_code
_entity_poly.pdbx_strand_id
1 'polypeptide(L)'
;GCFFEWFSLRFVYVPVLEVATEQAFKQCYQLKAIRANLKQVKDEAFNVCINLNQIGLENVELFGKQSFYSCCQILSLKNKKIKVLESAFSNCYQLQQIDLDKAIEIQDFVGCNFITHFRLPMMVGQLKTGITVTKDSHKSQHDRNQIVAKLPEIRHQYSPTHSELQCRNQATYSDLVISHHQTQIQYTDHRIRGLILHKVEELNENILSSKQT
;
A
#
# COMPACT_ATOMS: atom_id res chain seq x y z
N GLY A 1 5.99 -5.58 -15.45
CA GLY A 1 6.07 -5.08 -14.05
C GLY A 1 7.41 -5.44 -13.43
N CYS A 2 8.12 -4.48 -12.83
CA CYS A 2 9.55 -4.60 -12.45
C CYS A 2 9.90 -5.74 -11.45
N PHE A 3 9.04 -6.00 -10.46
CA PHE A 3 9.19 -7.06 -9.46
C PHE A 3 7.97 -7.98 -9.43
N PHE A 4 7.32 -8.16 -10.59
CA PHE A 4 6.19 -9.05 -10.76
C PHE A 4 6.55 -10.48 -10.30
N GLU A 5 5.67 -11.11 -9.51
CA GLU A 5 5.83 -12.49 -9.04
C GLU A 5 7.07 -12.79 -8.19
N TRP A 6 7.62 -11.78 -7.49
CA TRP A 6 8.68 -12.01 -6.51
C TRP A 6 8.15 -12.68 -5.24
N PHE A 7 7.89 -13.99 -5.32
CA PHE A 7 7.13 -14.75 -4.32
C PHE A 7 7.77 -14.79 -2.93
N SER A 8 9.09 -14.62 -2.80
CA SER A 8 9.76 -14.57 -1.49
C SER A 8 9.93 -13.17 -0.92
N LEU A 9 9.65 -12.11 -1.68
CA LEU A 9 9.86 -10.73 -1.27
C LEU A 9 8.95 -10.40 -0.09
N ARG A 10 9.51 -9.91 1.02
CA ARG A 10 8.78 -9.61 2.27
C ARG A 10 8.82 -8.13 2.62
N PHE A 11 9.94 -7.47 2.33
CA PHE A 11 10.18 -6.09 2.73
C PHE A 11 10.77 -5.28 1.59
N VAL A 12 10.25 -4.09 1.38
CA VAL A 12 10.74 -3.16 0.36
C VAL A 12 10.97 -1.80 1.01
N TYR A 13 12.19 -1.28 0.90
CA TYR A 13 12.57 0.05 1.37
C TYR A 13 13.05 0.89 0.19
N VAL A 14 12.19 1.81 -0.26
CA VAL A 14 12.46 2.70 -1.39
C VAL A 14 11.98 4.12 -1.03
N PRO A 15 12.71 4.84 -0.16
CA PRO A 15 12.19 6.01 0.54
C PRO A 15 11.89 7.21 -0.37
N VAL A 16 12.49 7.27 -1.56
CA VAL A 16 12.27 8.34 -2.54
C VAL A 16 11.34 7.92 -3.70
N LEU A 17 10.77 6.72 -3.65
CA LEU A 17 9.84 6.24 -4.67
C LEU A 17 8.55 7.05 -4.66
N GLU A 18 8.31 7.76 -5.77
CA GLU A 18 7.10 8.55 -5.97
C GLU A 18 6.05 7.79 -6.80
N VAL A 19 6.49 6.93 -7.74
CA VAL A 19 5.60 6.22 -8.66
C VAL A 19 5.82 4.71 -8.60
N ALA A 20 4.84 3.98 -8.07
CA ALA A 20 4.75 2.53 -8.26
C ALA A 20 4.12 2.27 -9.63
N THR A 21 4.92 1.79 -10.58
CA THR A 21 4.52 1.56 -11.97
C THR A 21 3.56 0.38 -12.12
N GLU A 22 3.06 0.19 -13.34
CA GLU A 22 2.11 -0.87 -13.66
C GLU A 22 2.69 -2.24 -13.29
N GLN A 23 1.92 -3.00 -12.52
CA GLN A 23 2.28 -4.34 -12.04
C GLN A 23 3.63 -4.40 -11.31
N ALA A 24 4.13 -3.29 -10.73
CA ALA A 24 5.46 -3.20 -10.12
C ALA A 24 5.75 -4.33 -9.11
N PHE A 25 4.78 -4.70 -8.28
CA PHE A 25 4.85 -5.75 -7.27
C PHE A 25 3.67 -6.73 -7.35
N LYS A 26 3.00 -6.83 -8.50
CA LYS A 26 1.85 -7.73 -8.64
C LYS A 26 2.24 -9.17 -8.29
N GLN A 27 1.37 -9.84 -7.53
CA GLN A 27 1.52 -11.22 -7.04
C GLN A 27 2.76 -11.45 -6.15
N CYS A 28 3.30 -10.41 -5.51
CA CYS A 28 4.29 -10.57 -4.43
C CYS A 28 3.60 -11.08 -3.14
N TYR A 29 3.19 -12.35 -3.12
CA TYR A 29 2.32 -12.90 -2.07
C TYR A 29 2.89 -12.78 -0.66
N GLN A 30 4.22 -12.79 -0.50
CA GLN A 30 4.89 -12.70 0.80
C GLN A 30 5.22 -11.25 1.22
N LEU A 31 4.93 -10.26 0.38
CA LEU A 31 5.26 -8.86 0.66
C LEU A 31 4.41 -8.40 1.85
N LYS A 32 5.07 -8.03 2.95
CA LYS A 32 4.44 -7.60 4.20
C LYS A 32 4.43 -6.08 4.33
N ALA A 33 5.55 -5.45 4.01
CA ALA A 33 5.70 -4.01 4.16
C ALA A 33 6.48 -3.40 3.00
N ILE A 34 6.02 -2.22 2.58
CA ILE A 34 6.75 -1.32 1.70
C ILE A 34 6.84 0.07 2.34
N ARG A 35 8.06 0.58 2.40
CA ARG A 35 8.34 1.95 2.84
C ARG A 35 8.76 2.78 1.63
N ALA A 36 7.83 3.61 1.17
CA ALA A 36 7.97 4.49 0.02
C ALA A 36 7.21 5.81 0.24
N ASN A 37 7.57 6.85 -0.52
CA ASN A 37 6.90 8.15 -0.49
C ASN A 37 5.99 8.33 -1.72
N LEU A 38 5.02 7.41 -1.84
CA LEU A 38 4.20 7.28 -3.04
C LEU A 38 3.31 8.51 -3.27
N LYS A 39 3.36 9.05 -4.49
CA LYS A 39 2.42 10.03 -5.05
C LYS A 39 1.46 9.38 -6.04
N GLN A 40 1.91 8.37 -6.78
CA GLN A 40 1.08 7.65 -7.75
C GLN A 40 1.27 6.15 -7.61
N VAL A 41 0.17 5.42 -7.66
CA VAL A 41 0.16 3.97 -7.76
C VAL A 41 -0.55 3.63 -9.06
N LYS A 42 0.16 3.02 -10.00
CA LYS A 42 -0.38 2.66 -11.33
C LYS A 42 -1.18 1.36 -11.27
N ASP A 43 -1.74 1.01 -12.41
CA ASP A 43 -2.62 -0.15 -12.57
C ASP A 43 -1.95 -1.43 -12.07
N GLU A 44 -2.69 -2.18 -11.27
CA GLU A 44 -2.27 -3.45 -10.70
C GLU A 44 -0.95 -3.44 -9.91
N ALA A 45 -0.39 -2.29 -9.53
CA ALA A 45 0.96 -2.18 -8.97
C ALA A 45 1.21 -3.09 -7.76
N PHE A 46 0.22 -3.32 -6.90
CA PHE A 46 0.26 -4.21 -5.74
C PHE A 46 -0.84 -5.29 -5.78
N ASN A 47 -1.35 -5.59 -6.98
CA ASN A 47 -2.42 -6.57 -7.19
C ASN A 47 -2.05 -7.94 -6.59
N VAL A 48 -2.92 -8.50 -5.75
CA VAL A 48 -2.74 -9.78 -5.04
C VAL A 48 -1.48 -9.83 -4.13
N CYS A 49 -1.07 -8.69 -3.57
CA CYS A 49 -0.12 -8.69 -2.45
C CYS A 49 -0.82 -9.10 -1.14
N ILE A 50 -1.21 -10.38 -1.04
CA ILE A 50 -2.14 -10.87 0.00
C ILE A 50 -1.66 -10.66 1.43
N ASN A 51 -0.34 -10.56 1.67
CA ASN A 51 0.24 -10.34 3.00
C ASN A 51 0.60 -8.88 3.29
N LEU A 52 0.39 -7.95 2.35
CA LEU A 52 0.76 -6.56 2.49
C LEU A 52 -0.14 -5.90 3.53
N ASN A 53 0.46 -5.49 4.65
CA ASN A 53 -0.25 -4.89 5.77
C ASN A 53 0.29 -3.50 6.16
N GLN A 54 1.44 -3.12 5.60
CA GLN A 54 2.07 -1.84 5.86
C GLN A 54 2.52 -1.16 4.57
N ILE A 55 1.83 -0.08 4.22
CA ILE A 55 2.14 0.78 3.10
C ILE A 55 1.71 2.21 3.42
N GLY A 56 2.58 3.18 3.11
CA GLY A 56 2.28 4.60 3.26
C GLY A 56 1.45 5.11 2.09
N LEU A 57 0.15 5.33 2.30
CA LEU A 57 -0.79 5.79 1.26
C LEU A 57 -1.29 7.21 1.48
N GLU A 58 -0.87 7.89 2.55
CA GLU A 58 -1.47 9.16 2.99
C GLU A 58 -1.42 10.27 1.93
N ASN A 59 -0.36 10.27 1.11
CA ASN A 59 -0.06 11.32 0.13
C ASN A 59 -0.29 10.89 -1.33
N VAL A 60 -0.83 9.69 -1.58
CA VAL A 60 -1.08 9.21 -2.94
C VAL A 60 -2.20 10.04 -3.58
N GLU A 61 -1.93 10.61 -4.74
CA GLU A 61 -2.83 11.48 -5.49
C GLU A 61 -3.64 10.70 -6.55
N LEU A 62 -3.09 9.57 -7.01
CA LEU A 62 -3.69 8.73 -8.04
C LEU A 62 -3.53 7.24 -7.69
N PHE A 63 -4.65 6.53 -7.69
CA PHE A 63 -4.71 5.08 -7.63
C PHE A 63 -5.17 4.52 -8.97
N GLY A 64 -4.37 3.65 -9.55
CA GLY A 64 -4.68 2.93 -10.77
C GLY A 64 -5.67 1.81 -10.53
N LYS A 65 -6.25 1.32 -11.62
CA LYS A 65 -7.23 0.24 -11.62
C LYS A 65 -6.62 -1.01 -10.98
N GLN A 66 -7.35 -1.63 -10.05
CA GLN A 66 -6.95 -2.85 -9.35
C GLN A 66 -5.57 -2.77 -8.67
N SER A 67 -5.08 -1.56 -8.38
CA SER A 67 -3.75 -1.34 -7.79
C SER A 67 -3.53 -2.07 -6.46
N PHE A 68 -4.59 -2.30 -5.68
CA PHE A 68 -4.60 -3.06 -4.42
C PHE A 68 -5.62 -4.21 -4.42
N TYR A 69 -6.01 -4.69 -5.59
CA TYR A 69 -7.00 -5.78 -5.69
C TYR A 69 -6.55 -7.01 -4.89
N SER A 70 -7.43 -7.54 -4.05
CA SER A 70 -7.17 -8.70 -3.17
C SER A 70 -5.95 -8.54 -2.25
N CYS A 71 -5.65 -7.33 -1.78
CA CYS A 71 -4.70 -7.09 -0.70
C CYS A 71 -5.34 -7.40 0.66
N CYS A 72 -5.33 -8.69 1.03
CA CYS A 72 -6.13 -9.22 2.13
C CYS A 72 -5.68 -8.83 3.54
N GLN A 73 -4.54 -8.16 3.74
CA GLN A 73 -4.02 -7.81 5.08
C GLN A 73 -3.98 -6.30 5.35
N ILE A 74 -4.44 -5.46 4.42
CA ILE A 74 -4.59 -4.02 4.65
C ILE A 74 -5.82 -3.81 5.54
N LEU A 75 -5.61 -3.24 6.73
CA LEU A 75 -6.66 -3.04 7.74
C LEU A 75 -7.33 -1.66 7.65
N SER A 76 -6.56 -0.64 7.25
CA SER A 76 -7.04 0.72 7.09
C SER A 76 -6.51 1.35 5.81
N LEU A 77 -7.38 2.09 5.12
CA LEU A 77 -6.96 3.03 4.08
C LEU A 77 -7.06 4.44 4.64
N LYS A 78 -5.93 5.15 4.67
CA LYS A 78 -5.86 6.56 5.05
C LYS A 78 -5.22 7.37 3.92
N ASN A 79 -5.91 8.41 3.45
CA ASN A 79 -5.43 9.26 2.37
C ASN A 79 -5.95 10.70 2.47
N LYS A 80 -5.07 11.67 2.22
CA LYS A 80 -5.33 13.11 2.39
C LYS A 80 -5.52 13.88 1.07
N LYS A 81 -5.35 13.21 -0.07
CA LYS A 81 -5.17 13.84 -1.38
C LYS A 81 -6.20 13.41 -2.41
N ILE A 82 -6.62 12.14 -2.36
CA ILE A 82 -7.48 11.52 -3.35
C ILE A 82 -8.86 12.19 -3.39
N LYS A 83 -9.34 12.50 -4.59
CA LYS A 83 -10.67 13.06 -4.83
C LYS A 83 -11.65 12.01 -5.33
N VAL A 84 -11.21 11.16 -6.24
CA VAL A 84 -12.00 10.09 -6.84
C VAL A 84 -11.25 8.78 -6.63
N LEU A 85 -11.93 7.77 -6.11
CA LEU A 85 -11.38 6.43 -5.91
C LEU A 85 -12.23 5.41 -6.65
N GLU A 86 -11.63 4.68 -7.59
CA GLU A 86 -12.32 3.71 -8.44
C GLU A 86 -11.55 2.39 -8.52
N SER A 87 -12.21 1.29 -8.15
CA SER A 87 -11.74 -0.09 -8.35
C SER A 87 -10.29 -0.40 -7.94
N ALA A 88 -9.70 0.32 -6.99
CA ALA A 88 -8.33 0.11 -6.53
C ALA A 88 -8.26 -0.94 -5.41
N PHE A 89 -9.22 -0.93 -4.48
CA PHE A 89 -9.21 -1.74 -3.25
C PHE A 89 -10.25 -2.87 -3.23
N SER A 90 -10.76 -3.29 -4.39
CA SER A 90 -11.68 -4.44 -4.48
C SER A 90 -11.09 -5.72 -3.84
N ASN A 91 -11.94 -6.50 -3.16
CA ASN A 91 -11.59 -7.74 -2.46
C ASN A 91 -10.53 -7.60 -1.34
N CYS A 92 -10.35 -6.42 -0.75
CA CYS A 92 -9.52 -6.26 0.46
C CYS A 92 -10.30 -6.75 1.70
N TYR A 93 -10.29 -8.06 1.95
CA TYR A 93 -11.18 -8.69 2.93
C TYR A 93 -10.94 -8.32 4.40
N GLN A 94 -9.76 -7.81 4.78
CA GLN A 94 -9.52 -7.35 6.16
C GLN A 94 -9.64 -5.83 6.32
N LEU A 95 -10.05 -5.11 5.27
CA LEU A 95 -10.20 -3.66 5.33
C LEU A 95 -11.38 -3.30 6.23
N GLN A 96 -11.08 -2.60 7.33
CA GLN A 96 -12.04 -2.29 8.40
C GLN A 96 -12.34 -0.79 8.50
N GLN A 97 -11.35 0.06 8.21
CA GLN A 97 -11.46 1.51 8.34
C GLN A 97 -11.03 2.24 7.09
N ILE A 98 -11.77 3.28 6.75
CA ILE A 98 -11.50 4.15 5.61
C ILE A 98 -11.52 5.60 6.09
N ASP A 99 -10.41 6.31 5.87
CA ASP A 99 -10.20 7.70 6.25
C ASP A 99 -9.72 8.49 5.04
N LEU A 100 -10.63 9.17 4.33
CA LEU A 100 -10.33 9.89 3.09
C LEU A 100 -10.77 11.35 3.22
N ASP A 101 -9.80 12.24 3.48
CA ASP A 101 -10.08 13.67 3.78
C ASP A 101 -10.72 14.42 2.63
N LYS A 102 -10.32 14.10 1.39
CA LYS A 102 -10.64 14.87 0.18
C LYS A 102 -11.51 14.12 -0.82
N ALA A 103 -11.88 12.87 -0.52
CA ALA A 103 -12.68 12.06 -1.42
C ALA A 103 -14.10 12.64 -1.54
N ILE A 104 -14.50 12.87 -2.78
CA ILE A 104 -15.84 13.35 -3.17
C ILE A 104 -16.66 12.25 -3.84
N GLU A 105 -16.00 11.28 -4.47
CA GLU A 105 -16.62 10.18 -5.20
C GLU A 105 -15.84 8.88 -4.97
N ILE A 106 -16.56 7.81 -4.68
CA ILE A 106 -15.98 6.49 -4.38
C ILE A 106 -16.83 5.43 -5.09
N GLN A 107 -16.20 4.75 -6.05
CA GLN A 107 -16.71 3.59 -6.78
C GLN A 107 -15.76 2.40 -6.57
N ASP A 108 -15.55 2.04 -5.31
CA ASP A 108 -14.56 1.06 -4.89
C ASP A 108 -15.07 0.22 -3.71
N PHE A 109 -14.22 -0.63 -3.16
CA PHE A 109 -14.48 -1.51 -2.03
C PHE A 109 -15.47 -2.65 -2.32
N VAL A 110 -15.67 -2.98 -3.60
CA VAL A 110 -16.43 -4.19 -4.00
C VAL A 110 -15.80 -5.42 -3.34
N GLY A 111 -16.59 -6.21 -2.62
CA GLY A 111 -16.12 -7.39 -1.89
C GLY A 111 -15.42 -7.11 -0.56
N CYS A 112 -15.29 -5.84 -0.12
CA CYS A 112 -14.73 -5.49 1.18
C CYS A 112 -15.80 -5.59 2.29
N ASN A 113 -16.06 -6.81 2.75
CA ASN A 113 -17.22 -7.08 3.62
C ASN A 113 -17.04 -6.63 5.08
N PHE A 114 -15.81 -6.35 5.52
CA PHE A 114 -15.49 -6.06 6.93
C PHE A 114 -15.30 -4.57 7.25
N ILE A 115 -15.61 -3.68 6.30
CA ILE A 115 -15.59 -2.23 6.57
C ILE A 115 -16.68 -1.90 7.58
N THR A 116 -16.25 -1.33 8.69
CA THR A 116 -17.07 -0.96 9.85
C THR A 116 -16.97 0.51 10.21
N HIS A 117 -15.93 1.22 9.75
CA HIS A 117 -15.74 2.63 10.05
C HIS A 117 -15.40 3.47 8.81
N PHE A 118 -16.04 4.64 8.70
CA PHE A 118 -15.69 5.67 7.72
C PHE A 118 -15.36 7.01 8.39
N ARG A 119 -14.44 7.74 7.76
CA ARG A 119 -14.29 9.17 7.89
C ARG A 119 -14.20 9.78 6.48
N LEU A 120 -15.27 10.44 6.05
CA LEU A 120 -15.39 10.99 4.69
C LEU A 120 -15.99 12.41 4.75
N PRO A 121 -15.21 13.44 5.09
CA PRO A 121 -15.73 14.80 5.30
C PRO A 121 -16.33 15.46 4.05
N MET A 122 -15.82 15.11 2.87
CA MET A 122 -16.15 15.77 1.60
C MET A 122 -17.14 14.99 0.72
N MET A 123 -17.44 13.73 1.06
CA MET A 123 -18.30 12.87 0.24
C MET A 123 -19.77 13.05 0.61
N VAL A 124 -20.56 13.50 -0.36
CA VAL A 124 -22.02 13.59 -0.23
C VAL A 124 -22.64 12.23 -0.51
N GLY A 125 -23.60 11.82 0.32
CA GLY A 125 -24.25 10.50 0.25
C GLY A 125 -23.78 9.55 1.35
N GLN A 126 -24.03 8.26 1.17
CA GLN A 126 -23.63 7.17 2.06
C GLN A 126 -23.16 5.99 1.21
N LEU A 127 -22.05 5.34 1.58
CA LEU A 127 -21.63 4.08 0.96
C LEU A 127 -22.28 2.85 1.62
N LYS A 128 -22.56 2.94 2.93
CA LYS A 128 -23.09 1.86 3.76
C LYS A 128 -23.80 2.43 5.00
N THR A 129 -24.78 1.69 5.51
CA THR A 129 -25.50 1.96 6.77
C THR A 129 -25.13 0.93 7.84
N GLY A 130 -25.47 1.19 9.10
CA GLY A 130 -25.17 0.27 10.21
C GLY A 130 -23.68 0.18 10.55
N ILE A 131 -22.93 1.25 10.29
CA ILE A 131 -21.50 1.37 10.55
C ILE A 131 -21.19 2.56 11.46
N THR A 132 -19.93 2.74 11.80
CA THR A 132 -19.46 3.89 12.57
C THR A 132 -18.90 4.98 11.66
N VAL A 133 -19.28 6.23 11.89
CA VAL A 133 -18.76 7.40 11.16
C VAL A 133 -18.23 8.44 12.15
N THR A 134 -17.23 9.21 11.76
CA THR A 134 -16.74 10.30 12.61
C THR A 134 -17.65 11.51 12.54
N LYS A 135 -17.71 12.29 13.62
CA LYS A 135 -18.50 13.53 13.72
C LYS A 135 -18.19 14.56 12.63
N ASP A 136 -16.96 14.56 12.11
CA ASP A 136 -16.51 15.43 11.03
C ASP A 136 -16.72 14.86 9.62
N SER A 137 -17.33 13.68 9.50
CA SER A 137 -17.80 13.17 8.21
C SER A 137 -18.96 14.02 7.68
N HIS A 138 -19.22 13.95 6.37
CA HIS A 138 -20.32 14.72 5.80
C HIS A 138 -21.66 14.32 6.45
N LYS A 139 -22.49 15.31 6.77
CA LYS A 139 -23.77 15.14 7.49
C LYS A 139 -24.71 14.07 6.91
N SER A 140 -24.64 13.84 5.60
CA SER A 140 -25.44 12.80 4.94
C SER A 140 -25.12 11.39 5.45
N GLN A 141 -23.95 11.17 6.04
CA GLN A 141 -23.49 9.88 6.55
C GLN A 141 -23.92 9.60 7.99
N HIS A 142 -24.50 10.57 8.69
CA HIS A 142 -24.89 10.43 10.09
C HIS A 142 -26.21 9.67 10.28
N ASP A 143 -27.10 9.70 9.28
CA ASP A 143 -28.34 8.94 9.34
C ASP A 143 -28.07 7.43 9.35
N ARG A 144 -28.68 6.70 10.29
CA ARG A 144 -28.55 5.24 10.46
C ARG A 144 -27.14 4.71 10.72
N ASN A 145 -26.22 5.57 11.16
CA ASN A 145 -24.85 5.20 11.54
C ASN A 145 -24.50 5.69 12.95
N GLN A 146 -23.63 4.96 13.62
CA GLN A 146 -23.09 5.37 14.92
C GLN A 146 -22.08 6.50 14.75
N ILE A 147 -22.17 7.56 15.54
CA ILE A 147 -21.28 8.72 15.44
C ILE A 147 -20.23 8.65 16.56
N VAL A 148 -18.95 8.77 16.19
CA VAL A 148 -17.82 8.84 17.12
C VAL A 148 -16.99 10.10 16.90
N ALA A 149 -16.23 10.54 17.91
CA ALA A 149 -15.38 11.73 17.78
C ALA A 149 -14.17 11.51 16.86
N LYS A 150 -13.59 10.30 16.90
CA LYS A 150 -12.42 9.90 16.11
C LYS A 150 -12.48 8.41 15.78
N LEU A 151 -11.80 8.00 14.72
CA LEU A 151 -11.63 6.58 14.40
C LEU A 151 -10.79 5.88 15.50
N PRO A 152 -11.08 4.61 15.83
CA PRO A 152 -10.24 3.84 16.74
C PRO A 152 -8.87 3.56 16.12
N GLU A 153 -7.83 3.47 16.94
CA GLU A 153 -6.50 3.09 16.46
C GLU A 153 -6.47 1.62 16.03
N ILE A 154 -6.06 1.35 14.80
CA ILE A 154 -5.77 -0.01 14.37
C ILE A 154 -4.36 -0.38 14.79
N ARG A 155 -4.24 -1.46 15.55
CA ARG A 155 -2.94 -2.09 15.83
C ARG A 155 -2.48 -2.83 14.58
N HIS A 156 -1.58 -2.21 13.83
CA HIS A 156 -0.85 -2.92 12.79
C HIS A 156 0.06 -3.98 13.44
N GLN A 157 0.15 -5.16 12.82
CA GLN A 157 1.17 -6.13 13.22
C GLN A 157 2.57 -5.55 12.96
N TYR A 158 3.52 -5.90 13.83
CA TYR A 158 4.91 -5.41 13.87
C TYR A 158 5.56 -5.29 12.48
N SER A 159 6.34 -4.20 12.27
CA SER A 159 7.30 -4.12 11.18
C SER A 159 8.61 -3.44 11.59
N PRO A 160 9.71 -3.75 10.88
CA PRO A 160 11.02 -3.18 11.16
C PRO A 160 11.04 -1.66 10.96
N THR A 161 11.55 -0.95 11.96
CA THR A 161 11.84 0.49 11.98
C THR A 161 13.01 0.86 11.06
N HIS A 162 13.15 2.15 10.74
CA HIS A 162 14.29 2.67 9.98
C HIS A 162 15.63 2.32 10.65
N SER A 163 15.69 2.37 11.98
CA SER A 163 16.84 1.93 12.78
C SER A 163 17.12 0.43 12.65
N GLU A 164 16.08 -0.41 12.62
CA GLU A 164 16.23 -1.86 12.46
C GLU A 164 16.63 -2.25 11.02
N LEU A 165 16.31 -1.41 10.03
CA LEU A 165 16.74 -1.57 8.64
C LEU A 165 18.11 -0.92 8.36
N GLN A 166 18.60 -0.04 9.24
CA GLN A 166 19.96 0.51 9.17
C GLN A 166 20.98 -0.55 9.59
N CYS A 167 21.25 -1.52 8.73
CA CYS A 167 22.43 -2.37 8.85
C CYS A 167 23.68 -1.52 8.60
N ARG A 168 24.21 -0.89 9.65
CA ARG A 168 25.59 -0.38 9.65
C ARG A 168 26.53 -1.58 9.72
N ASN A 169 26.98 -2.03 8.55
CA ASN A 169 28.17 -2.87 8.33
C ASN A 169 28.15 -4.36 8.69
N GLN A 170 27.04 -4.99 9.10
CA GLN A 170 27.04 -6.46 9.25
C GLN A 170 25.69 -7.08 8.91
N ALA A 171 25.53 -7.49 7.65
CA ALA A 171 24.55 -8.49 7.24
C ALA A 171 24.92 -9.02 5.85
N THR A 172 26.05 -9.71 5.72
CA THR A 172 26.24 -10.65 4.61
C THR A 172 25.35 -11.86 4.85
N TYR A 173 24.05 -11.68 4.62
CA TYR A 173 23.15 -12.79 4.36
C TYR A 173 23.00 -12.86 2.86
N SER A 174 23.56 -13.90 2.25
CA SER A 174 23.51 -14.14 0.80
C SER A 174 22.08 -14.17 0.22
N ASP A 175 21.05 -14.27 1.05
CA ASP A 175 19.63 -14.40 0.65
C ASP A 175 18.68 -13.31 1.19
N LEU A 176 19.12 -12.35 2.03
CA LEU A 176 18.16 -11.49 2.76
C LEU A 176 18.01 -10.05 2.26
N VAL A 177 19.07 -9.40 1.76
CA VAL A 177 19.01 -7.98 1.39
C VAL A 177 20.03 -7.71 0.30
N ILE A 178 19.59 -7.26 -0.88
CA ILE A 178 20.51 -6.75 -1.90
C ILE A 178 20.69 -5.24 -1.65
N SER A 179 21.84 -4.85 -1.11
CA SER A 179 22.37 -3.48 -1.24
C SER A 179 23.34 -3.45 -2.43
N HIS A 180 23.04 -2.66 -3.46
CA HIS A 180 23.72 -2.75 -4.75
C HIS A 180 25.16 -2.20 -4.70
N HIS A 181 26.16 -3.07 -4.64
CA HIS A 181 27.52 -2.73 -5.09
C HIS A 181 28.20 -3.80 -5.98
N GLN A 182 27.57 -4.95 -6.22
CA GLN A 182 28.05 -5.94 -7.18
C GLN A 182 26.85 -6.68 -7.80
N THR A 183 26.55 -6.39 -9.06
CA THR A 183 25.51 -7.09 -9.83
C THR A 183 26.09 -7.59 -11.14
N GLN A 184 26.56 -8.83 -11.10
CA GLN A 184 26.42 -9.73 -12.23
C GLN A 184 25.90 -11.05 -11.67
N ILE A 185 24.92 -11.62 -12.39
CA ILE A 185 24.31 -12.95 -12.28
C ILE A 185 22.79 -12.89 -12.00
N GLN A 186 22.07 -13.49 -12.95
CA GLN A 186 20.63 -13.68 -13.08
C GLN A 186 19.99 -14.26 -11.82
N TYR A 187 18.97 -13.59 -11.27
CA TYR A 187 18.14 -14.12 -10.20
C TYR A 187 17.00 -14.97 -10.78
N THR A 188 17.32 -16.20 -11.20
CA THR A 188 16.34 -17.21 -11.64
C THR A 188 15.72 -18.00 -10.49
N ASP A 189 16.14 -17.74 -9.26
CA ASP A 189 15.63 -18.39 -8.06
C ASP A 189 15.24 -17.29 -7.06
N HIS A 190 13.93 -17.05 -6.91
CA HIS A 190 13.33 -15.95 -6.18
C HIS A 190 13.55 -16.08 -4.65
N ARG A 191 14.81 -16.13 -4.19
CA ARG A 191 15.20 -16.25 -2.78
C ARG A 191 15.26 -14.91 -2.05
N ILE A 192 15.22 -13.81 -2.79
CA ILE A 192 15.32 -12.45 -2.24
C ILE A 192 14.10 -12.14 -1.38
N ARG A 193 14.34 -11.83 -0.09
CA ARG A 193 13.29 -11.51 0.88
C ARG A 193 13.19 -10.02 1.20
N GLY A 194 14.21 -9.23 0.86
CA GLY A 194 14.29 -7.81 1.16
C GLY A 194 14.92 -7.01 0.02
N LEU A 195 14.31 -5.89 -0.33
CA LEU A 195 14.78 -4.96 -1.35
C LEU A 195 15.03 -3.58 -0.74
N ILE A 196 16.21 -2.99 -0.96
CA ILE A 196 16.58 -1.66 -0.49
C ILE A 196 17.09 -0.84 -1.69
N LEU A 197 16.37 0.21 -2.07
CA LEU A 197 16.72 1.09 -3.19
C LEU A 197 16.64 2.56 -2.74
N HIS A 198 17.79 3.20 -2.50
CA HIS A 198 17.81 4.52 -1.86
C HIS A 198 17.48 5.70 -2.78
N LYS A 199 17.69 5.55 -4.09
CA LYS A 199 17.67 6.66 -5.07
C LYS A 199 16.62 6.48 -6.18
N VAL A 200 15.73 5.50 -6.01
CA VAL A 200 14.72 5.16 -7.02
C VAL A 200 13.47 6.00 -6.83
N GLU A 201 13.17 6.85 -7.80
CA GLU A 201 11.94 7.64 -7.84
C GLU A 201 10.78 6.93 -8.58
N GLU A 202 11.10 5.99 -9.48
CA GLU A 202 10.13 5.23 -10.28
C GLU A 202 10.61 3.79 -10.53
N LEU A 203 9.74 2.79 -10.37
CA LEU A 203 10.05 1.36 -10.58
C LEU A 203 9.80 0.88 -12.02
N ASN A 204 10.60 1.29 -13.00
CA ASN A 204 10.45 0.77 -14.37
C ASN A 204 11.21 -0.55 -14.59
N GLU A 205 10.92 -1.25 -15.70
CA GLU A 205 11.55 -2.55 -16.03
C GLU A 205 13.08 -2.48 -16.19
N ASN A 206 13.63 -1.28 -16.40
CA ASN A 206 15.05 -1.04 -16.56
C ASN A 206 15.79 -0.80 -15.23
N ILE A 207 15.12 -0.88 -14.08
CA ILE A 207 15.77 -0.48 -12.83
C ILE A 207 16.93 -1.39 -12.45
N LEU A 208 16.83 -2.68 -12.79
CA LEU A 208 17.88 -3.67 -12.57
C LEU A 208 19.04 -3.55 -13.59
N SER A 209 18.88 -2.77 -14.67
CA SER A 209 19.94 -2.47 -15.64
C SER A 209 20.58 -1.09 -15.44
N SER A 210 19.94 -0.22 -14.65
CA SER A 210 20.44 1.13 -14.37
C SER A 210 21.54 1.14 -13.30
N LYS A 211 22.73 1.65 -13.64
CA LYS A 211 23.81 1.90 -12.67
C LYS A 211 23.40 3.02 -11.71
N GLN A 212 22.92 2.66 -10.52
CA GLN A 212 22.70 3.63 -9.46
C GLN A 212 24.02 3.86 -8.72
N THR A 213 24.70 4.96 -9.03
CA THR A 213 25.79 5.55 -8.24
C THR A 213 25.23 6.36 -7.08
#